data_AF-A0A1G3IJF8-F1
#
_entry.id   AF-A0A1G3IJF8-F1
#
_cell.length_a   1.000
_cell.length_b   1.000
_cell.length_c   1.000
_cell.angle_alpha   90.00
_cell.angle_beta   90.00
_cell.angle_gamma   90.00
#
_symmetry.space_group_name_H-M   'P 1'
#
loop_
_entity.id
_entity.type
_entity.pdbx_description
1 polymer ?
#
loop_
_entity_poly.entity_id
_entity_poly.type
_entity_poly.pdbx_seq_one_letter_code
_entity_poly.pdbx_strand_id
1 'polypeptide(L)'
;MALEIIELCTNCWACQPLCPSKAIYEAKPHFMIDPDKCNECSGDFEDSQCSSICPIEGAILNADGAPMNPPGSLTNIPLQKLAA
;
A
#
# COMPACT_ATOMS: atom_id res chain seq x y z
N MET A 1 13.82 4.13 -4.08
CA MET A 1 12.63 3.36 -4.45
C MET A 1 11.57 3.71 -3.42
N ALA A 2 10.30 3.77 -3.83
CA ALA A 2 9.21 4.21 -2.98
C ALA A 2 7.94 3.46 -3.37
N LEU A 3 7.07 3.27 -2.38
CA LEU A 3 5.71 2.78 -2.62
C LEU A 3 4.81 3.94 -3.07
N GLU A 4 3.72 3.61 -3.76
CA GLU A 4 2.73 4.57 -4.23
C GLU A 4 1.33 4.15 -3.78
N ILE A 5 0.46 5.10 -3.40
CA ILE A 5 -0.98 4.86 -3.19
C ILE A 5 -1.74 5.41 -4.40
N ILE A 6 -2.58 4.58 -5.00
CA ILE A 6 -3.35 4.92 -6.21
C ILE A 6 -4.86 5.08 -5.92
N GLU A 7 -5.65 5.32 -6.97
CA GLU A 7 -7.07 5.69 -6.89
C GLU A 7 -8.00 4.64 -6.26
N LEU A 8 -7.52 3.42 -6.05
CA LEU A 8 -8.25 2.37 -5.33
C LEU A 8 -8.32 2.64 -3.82
N CYS A 9 -7.55 3.58 -3.29
CA CYS A 9 -7.57 3.95 -1.88
C CYS A 9 -8.96 4.48 -1.44
N THR A 10 -9.47 3.95 -0.32
CA THR A 10 -10.80 4.26 0.21
C THR A 10 -10.80 5.30 1.34
N ASN A 11 -9.67 5.97 1.59
CA ASN A 11 -9.53 6.98 2.65
C ASN A 11 -9.87 6.48 4.07
N CYS A 12 -9.51 5.23 4.38
CA CYS A 12 -9.84 4.59 5.66
C CYS A 12 -8.93 4.95 6.85
N TRP A 13 -7.90 5.79 6.65
CA TRP A 13 -6.94 6.25 7.68
C TRP A 13 -6.02 5.18 8.30
N ALA A 14 -6.13 3.91 7.90
CA ALA A 14 -5.41 2.81 8.54
C ALA A 14 -3.87 2.88 8.39
N CYS A 15 -3.37 3.26 7.20
CA CYS A 15 -1.94 3.21 6.89
C CYS A 15 -1.14 4.43 7.39
N GLN A 16 -1.76 5.62 7.45
CA GLN A 16 -1.08 6.87 7.83
C GLN A 16 -0.36 6.81 9.19
N PRO A 17 -1.00 6.34 10.29
CA PRO A 17 -0.32 6.28 11.59
C PRO A 17 0.77 5.22 11.68
N LEU A 18 0.84 4.25 10.75
CA LEU A 18 1.80 3.15 10.79
C LEU A 18 3.08 3.41 9.98
N CYS A 19 3.14 4.47 9.18
CA CYS A 19 4.33 4.78 8.38
C CYS A 19 5.45 5.35 9.26
N PRO A 20 6.56 4.62 9.49
CA PRO A 20 7.61 5.06 10.41
C PRO A 20 8.31 6.34 9.94
N SER A 21 8.52 6.48 8.63
CA SER A 21 9.13 7.67 8.03
C SER A 21 8.16 8.83 7.82
N LYS A 22 6.88 8.69 8.22
CA LYS A 22 5.82 9.69 8.05
C LYS A 22 5.68 10.17 6.60
N ALA A 23 5.84 9.24 5.65
CA ALA A 23 5.72 9.51 4.23
C ALA A 23 4.26 9.57 3.75
N ILE A 24 3.31 8.97 4.48
CA ILE A 24 1.89 8.96 4.10
C ILE A 24 1.20 10.23 4.62
N TYR A 25 0.48 10.92 3.74
CA TYR A 25 -0.29 12.12 4.06
C TYR A 25 -1.67 12.14 3.38
N GLU A 26 -2.62 12.81 4.03
CA GLU A 26 -3.95 13.05 3.46
C GLU A 26 -3.85 14.00 2.25
N ALA A 27 -4.42 13.59 1.13
CA ALA A 27 -4.53 14.40 -0.08
C ALA A 27 -5.88 14.15 -0.76
N LYS A 28 -6.15 14.86 -1.86
CA LYS A 28 -7.34 14.66 -2.69
C LYS A 28 -6.91 14.17 -4.08
N PRO A 29 -7.54 13.13 -4.64
CA PRO A 29 -8.76 12.46 -4.15
C PRO A 29 -8.54 11.39 -3.07
N HIS A 30 -7.30 10.99 -2.82
CA HIS A 30 -6.96 9.97 -1.82
C HIS A 30 -5.63 10.26 -1.12
N PHE A 31 -5.29 9.49 -0.08
CA PHE A 31 -3.96 9.49 0.53
C PHE A 31 -2.84 9.28 -0.50
N MET A 32 -1.70 9.91 -0.25
CA MET A 32 -0.50 9.80 -1.09
C MET A 32 0.72 9.45 -0.25
N ILE A 33 1.77 8.93 -0.90
CA ILE A 33 3.09 8.69 -0.31
C ILE A 33 4.07 9.72 -0.89
N ASP A 34 4.80 10.40 0.00
CA ASP A 34 5.93 11.25 -0.36
C ASP A 34 7.13 10.35 -0.72
N PRO A 35 7.56 10.30 -1.99
CA PRO A 35 8.63 9.41 -2.43
C PRO A 35 9.99 9.77 -1.83
N ASP A 36 10.20 11.03 -1.41
CA ASP A 36 11.45 11.48 -0.80
C ASP A 36 11.56 11.03 0.67
N LYS A 37 10.44 10.67 1.30
CA LYS A 37 10.40 10.14 2.67
C LYS A 37 10.22 8.63 2.74
N CYS A 38 9.67 8.00 1.71
CA CYS A 38 9.42 6.57 1.71
C CYS A 38 10.75 5.79 1.70
N ASN A 39 10.97 4.97 2.73
CA ASN A 39 12.11 4.07 2.83
C ASN A 39 11.68 2.59 2.77
N GLU A 40 10.44 2.31 2.35
CA GLU A 40 9.85 0.95 2.35
C GLU A 40 9.88 0.28 3.73
N CYS A 41 9.86 1.08 4.80
CA CYS A 41 10.06 0.65 6.20
C CYS A 41 11.44 0.06 6.51
N SER A 42 12.40 0.16 5.58
CA SER A 42 13.77 -0.31 5.77
C SER A 42 14.42 0.35 6.99
N GLY A 43 14.91 -0.49 7.90
CA GLY A 43 15.54 -0.08 9.16
C GLY A 43 14.59 -0.07 10.37
N ASP A 44 13.27 -0.14 10.14
CA ASP A 44 12.25 -0.17 11.19
C ASP A 44 11.52 -1.53 11.24
N PHE A 45 11.13 -2.07 10.09
CA PHE A 45 10.39 -3.32 9.95
C PHE A 45 10.89 -4.15 8.75
N GLU A 46 10.64 -5.46 8.79
CA GLU A 46 10.91 -6.35 7.64
C GLU A 46 9.92 -6.11 6.50
N ASP A 47 8.63 -5.92 6.85
CA ASP A 47 7.56 -5.68 5.89
C ASP A 47 7.09 -4.22 5.89
N SER A 48 6.59 -3.74 4.75
CA SER A 48 5.98 -2.42 4.63
C SER A 48 4.65 -2.34 5.38
N GLN A 49 4.62 -1.59 6.47
CA GLN A 49 3.46 -1.53 7.37
C GLN A 49 2.18 -1.03 6.69
N CYS A 50 2.30 -0.15 5.69
CA CYS A 50 1.16 0.37 4.97
C CYS A 50 0.44 -0.71 4.13
N SER A 51 1.17 -1.63 3.49
CA SER A 51 0.57 -2.74 2.73
C SER A 51 0.00 -3.81 3.67
N SER A 52 0.67 -4.07 4.79
CA SER A 52 0.21 -5.06 5.77
C SER A 52 -1.13 -4.72 6.42
N ILE A 53 -1.51 -3.44 6.47
CA ILE A 53 -2.81 -3.00 7.01
C ILE A 53 -3.82 -2.57 5.94
N CYS A 54 -3.40 -2.39 4.69
CA CYS A 54 -4.29 -1.88 3.64
C CYS A 54 -5.37 -2.92 3.30
N PRO A 55 -6.66 -2.60 3.47
CA PRO A 55 -7.74 -3.58 3.24
C PRO A 55 -8.09 -3.73 1.75
N ILE A 56 -7.44 -2.98 0.85
CA ILE A 56 -7.77 -2.93 -0.57
C ILE A 56 -6.60 -3.50 -1.38
N GLU A 57 -6.85 -4.63 -2.02
CA GLU A 57 -5.92 -5.21 -3.00
C GLU A 57 -5.70 -4.21 -4.15
N GLY A 58 -4.45 -4.09 -4.61
CA GLY A 58 -4.06 -3.19 -5.69
C GLY A 58 -3.89 -1.72 -5.30
N ALA A 59 -4.31 -1.28 -4.11
CA ALA A 59 -4.27 0.14 -3.76
C ALA A 59 -2.88 0.70 -3.48
N ILE A 60 -1.89 -0.16 -3.23
CA ILE A 60 -0.50 0.24 -2.99
C ILE A 60 0.39 -0.48 -4.02
N LEU A 61 1.21 0.28 -4.73
CA LEU A 61 2.16 -0.23 -5.72
C LEU A 61 3.59 -0.14 -5.20
N ASN A 62 4.44 -1.06 -5.63
CA ASN A 62 5.89 -0.98 -5.45
C ASN A 62 6.54 -0.06 -6.51
N ALA A 63 7.86 0.08 -6.46
CA ALA A 63 8.61 0.93 -7.39
C ALA A 63 8.53 0.49 -8.87
N ASP A 64 8.14 -0.75 -9.14
CA ASP A 64 7.92 -1.28 -10.50
C ASP A 64 6.45 -1.12 -10.97
N GLY A 65 5.59 -0.51 -10.14
CA GLY A 65 4.16 -0.38 -10.40
C GLY A 65 3.36 -1.66 -10.16
N ALA A 66 3.95 -2.68 -9.53
CA ALA A 66 3.25 -3.92 -9.18
C ALA A 66 2.53 -3.79 -7.83
N PRO A 67 1.33 -4.38 -7.67
CA PRO A 67 0.56 -4.25 -6.44
C PRO A 67 1.22 -4.99 -5.27
N MET A 68 1.37 -4.32 -4.13
CA MET A 68 1.87 -4.90 -2.88
C MET A 68 0.93 -5.99 -2.35
N ASN A 69 -0.38 -5.81 -2.55
CA ASN A 69 -1.41 -6.81 -2.30
C ASN A 69 -2.11 -7.14 -3.62
N PRO A 70 -1.64 -8.14 -4.40
CA PRO A 70 -2.29 -8.55 -5.65
C PRO A 70 -3.71 -9.10 -5.42
N PRO A 71 -4.55 -9.15 -6.45
CA PRO A 71 -5.90 -9.74 -6.33
C PRO A 71 -5.88 -11.14 -5.69
N GLY A 72 -6.74 -11.37 -4.71
CA GLY A 72 -6.85 -12.61 -3.95
C GLY A 72 -5.82 -12.81 -2.83
N SER A 73 -4.81 -11.95 -2.70
CA SER A 73 -3.75 -12.10 -1.69
C SER A 73 -4.26 -11.92 -0.26
N LEU A 74 -5.25 -11.04 -0.03
CA LEU A 74 -5.79 -10.78 1.31
C LEU A 74 -6.80 -11.85 1.76
N THR A 75 -7.39 -12.58 0.81
CA THR A 75 -8.44 -13.58 1.05
C THR A 75 -7.96 -15.01 0.89
N ASN A 76 -6.70 -15.22 0.47
CA ASN A 76 -6.15 -16.52 0.07
C ASN A 76 -6.97 -17.19 -1.05
N ILE A 77 -7.57 -16.39 -1.93
CA ILE A 77 -8.29 -16.89 -3.10
C ILE A 77 -7.29 -16.98 -4.27
N PRO A 78 -7.08 -18.17 -4.87
CA PRO A 78 -6.24 -18.29 -6.04
C PRO A 78 -6.71 -17.39 -7.19
N LEU A 79 -5.78 -16.72 -7.87
CA LEU A 79 -6.07 -15.83 -9.01
C LEU A 79 -6.97 -16.47 -10.07
N GLN A 80 -6.80 -17.77 -10.33
CA GLN A 80 -7.60 -18.53 -11.29
C GLN A 80 -9.10 -18.53 -10.95
N LYS A 81 -9.46 -18.35 -9.68
CA LYS A 81 -10.86 -18.29 -9.22
C LYS A 81 -11.46 -16.88 -9.26
N LEU A 82 -10.66 -15.84 -9.47
CA LEU A 82 -11.12 -14.45 -9.60
C LEU A 82 -11.55 -14.10 -11.03
N ALA A 83 -11.11 -14.89 -12.02
CA ALA A 83 -11.43 -14.69 -13.44
C ALA A 83 -12.75 -15.36 -13.88
N ALA A 84 -13.56 -15.85 -12.93
CA ALA A 84 -14.80 -16.57 -13.16
C ALA A 84 -16.04 -15.70 -12.96
#